data_AF-X6NEN2-F1
#
_entry.id   AF-X6NEN2-F1
#
_cell.length_a   1.000
_cell.length_b   1.000
_cell.length_c   1.000
_cell.angle_alpha   90.00
_cell.angle_beta   90.00
_cell.angle_gamma   90.00
#
_symmetry.space_group_name_H-M   'P 1'
#
loop_
_entity.id
_entity.type
_entity.pdbx_description
1 polymer ?
#
loop_
_entity_poly.entity_id
_entity_poly.type
_entity_poly.pdbx_seq_one_letter_code
_entity_poly.pdbx_strand_id
1 'polypeptide(L)'
;MSHKIVKKKKDWACANCGDPIRQVSGLWRGMFYESVIMNWLSNGNQPNGMLIRLQGFGTGLFGGNFHTHNSLNFPPGLDVVCYSNGSDYVRGWRYNIQQAKGGRVVMSVDCTKLLNQRHVFEDMGSRDSLLLLPHPTPSEYITLEDVILYPSKRSSHTQSVDEHFVEKVICSDVSVDNKTIVENHASYSSNADLRSYFNTSTNSKPYVCIVTYGVGVPLARQVLTLFLFIAQEVLCKKYGYENVLVIDTPCLSKIPNKLKQLFESVKNQKAGKSDPRFQIMFADMCKEMNAPLNNFAVKLQNESILQHFEWKSAAALQTYNLLGKEVSFLSRDEIVNTVLSIK
;
A
#
# COMPACT_ATOMS: atom_id res chain seq x y z
N MET A 1 -32.06 -65.89 -35.04
CA MET A 1 -30.98 -64.91 -35.33
C MET A 1 -30.95 -63.89 -34.21
N SER A 2 -29.99 -63.97 -33.29
CA SER A 2 -29.79 -62.99 -32.22
C SER A 2 -28.67 -62.02 -32.62
N HIS A 3 -28.92 -60.72 -32.56
CA HIS A 3 -27.90 -59.70 -32.78
C HIS A 3 -27.30 -59.28 -31.43
N LYS A 4 -26.02 -59.67 -31.21
CA LYS A 4 -25.20 -59.18 -30.10
C LYS A 4 -24.74 -57.75 -30.40
N ILE A 5 -25.17 -56.79 -29.59
CA ILE A 5 -24.62 -55.43 -29.57
C ILE A 5 -23.30 -55.47 -28.79
N VAL A 6 -22.18 -55.30 -29.48
CA VAL A 6 -20.85 -55.14 -28.88
C VAL A 6 -20.68 -53.69 -28.45
N LYS A 7 -20.83 -53.39 -27.15
CA LYS A 7 -20.40 -52.11 -26.57
C LYS A 7 -18.88 -52.10 -26.44
N LYS A 8 -18.19 -51.33 -27.29
CA LYS A 8 -16.79 -50.94 -27.06
C LYS A 8 -16.75 -49.95 -25.88
N LYS A 9 -16.26 -50.38 -24.72
CA LYS A 9 -15.75 -49.47 -23.69
C LYS A 9 -14.47 -48.83 -24.23
N LYS A 10 -14.45 -47.50 -24.33
CA LYS A 10 -13.21 -46.73 -24.47
C LYS A 10 -12.71 -46.49 -23.05
N ASP A 11 -11.72 -47.26 -22.63
CA ASP A 11 -10.99 -47.02 -21.39
C ASP A 11 -10.08 -45.81 -21.59
N TRP A 12 -10.49 -44.65 -21.07
CA TRP A 12 -9.58 -43.54 -20.77
C TRP A 12 -9.17 -43.70 -19.32
N ALA A 13 -8.13 -44.51 -19.10
CA ALA A 13 -7.44 -44.55 -17.82
C ALA A 13 -6.73 -43.19 -17.61
N CYS A 14 -7.31 -42.33 -16.78
CA CYS A 14 -6.60 -41.17 -16.25
C CYS A 14 -5.59 -41.66 -15.22
N ALA A 15 -4.37 -41.93 -15.66
CA ALA A 15 -3.23 -42.16 -14.79
C ALA A 15 -2.83 -40.82 -14.16
N ASN A 16 -3.48 -40.45 -13.05
CA ASN A 16 -2.94 -39.63 -11.96
C ASN A 16 -4.04 -39.33 -10.94
N CYS A 17 -4.29 -40.31 -10.08
CA CYS A 17 -5.02 -40.12 -8.83
C CYS A 17 -4.14 -39.28 -7.89
N GLY A 18 -4.35 -37.95 -7.90
CA GLY A 18 -3.70 -37.02 -6.99
C GLY A 18 -4.60 -35.82 -6.74
N ASP A 19 -5.13 -35.72 -5.52
CA ASP A 19 -5.85 -34.59 -4.89
C ASP A 19 -6.55 -33.57 -5.83
N PRO A 20 -7.90 -33.58 -5.92
CA PRO A 20 -8.66 -32.62 -6.73
C PRO A 20 -8.37 -31.14 -6.40
N ILE A 21 -8.01 -30.85 -5.15
CA ILE A 21 -7.73 -29.47 -4.67
C ILE A 21 -6.40 -28.94 -5.23
N ARG A 22 -5.41 -29.81 -5.47
CA ARG A 22 -4.12 -29.40 -6.06
C ARG A 22 -4.22 -29.14 -7.57
N GLN A 23 -5.08 -29.88 -8.28
CA GLN A 23 -5.28 -29.65 -9.72
C GLN A 23 -5.97 -28.32 -10.02
N VAL A 24 -6.99 -27.93 -9.24
CA VAL A 24 -7.73 -26.68 -9.48
C VAL A 24 -6.84 -25.44 -9.22
N SER A 25 -6.08 -25.43 -8.11
CA SER A 25 -5.17 -24.31 -7.80
C SER A 25 -4.00 -24.17 -8.79
N GLY A 26 -3.52 -25.29 -9.35
CA GLY A 26 -2.55 -25.28 -10.44
C GLY A 26 -3.12 -24.72 -11.74
N LEU A 27 -4.37 -25.06 -12.08
CA LEU A 27 -5.06 -24.56 -13.28
C LEU A 27 -5.27 -23.04 -13.22
N TRP A 28 -5.72 -22.51 -12.08
CA TRP A 28 -5.89 -21.05 -11.89
C TRP A 28 -4.58 -20.29 -11.98
N ARG A 29 -3.49 -20.84 -11.41
CA ARG A 29 -2.15 -20.26 -11.59
C ARG A 29 -1.76 -20.26 -13.07
N GLY A 30 -1.91 -21.37 -13.77
CA GLY A 30 -1.64 -21.46 -15.21
C GLY A 30 -2.40 -20.39 -16.01
N MET A 31 -3.72 -20.34 -15.84
CA MET A 31 -4.59 -19.38 -16.52
C MET A 31 -4.24 -17.92 -16.22
N PHE A 32 -3.85 -17.61 -14.97
CA PHE A 32 -3.44 -16.26 -14.59
C PHE A 32 -2.16 -15.84 -15.33
N TYR A 33 -1.11 -16.68 -15.32
CA TYR A 33 0.15 -16.37 -15.99
C TYR A 33 -0.02 -16.33 -17.51
N GLU A 34 -0.75 -17.29 -18.09
CA GLU A 34 -1.12 -17.28 -19.51
C GLU A 34 -1.80 -15.96 -19.86
N SER A 35 -2.82 -15.58 -19.08
CA SER A 35 -3.57 -14.35 -19.33
C SER A 35 -2.69 -13.11 -19.39
N VAL A 36 -1.65 -13.03 -18.56
CA VAL A 36 -0.70 -11.91 -18.51
C VAL A 36 0.27 -11.93 -19.70
N ILE A 37 0.80 -13.11 -20.06
CA ILE A 37 1.87 -13.22 -21.08
C ILE A 37 1.35 -13.31 -22.51
N MET A 38 0.06 -13.61 -22.74
CA MET A 38 -0.51 -13.85 -24.08
C MET A 38 -0.22 -12.74 -25.09
N ASN A 39 -0.31 -11.47 -24.68
CA ASN A 39 -0.05 -10.36 -25.58
C ASN A 39 1.39 -10.38 -26.11
N TRP A 40 2.35 -10.77 -25.26
CA TRP A 40 3.75 -10.92 -25.65
C TRP A 40 3.98 -12.15 -26.51
N LEU A 41 3.46 -13.32 -26.13
CA LEU A 41 3.59 -14.57 -26.89
C LEU A 41 2.99 -14.49 -28.30
N SER A 42 1.94 -13.69 -28.46
CA SER A 42 1.27 -13.50 -29.74
C SER A 42 1.86 -12.36 -30.58
N ASN A 43 2.96 -11.74 -30.15
CA ASN A 43 3.53 -10.54 -30.79
C ASN A 43 2.48 -9.43 -31.00
N GLY A 44 1.65 -9.19 -29.99
CA GLY A 44 0.59 -8.18 -30.01
C GLY A 44 -0.70 -8.60 -30.71
N ASN A 45 -0.78 -9.80 -31.31
CA ASN A 45 -1.97 -10.22 -32.05
C ASN A 45 -3.14 -10.68 -31.17
N GLN A 46 -2.88 -11.04 -29.91
CA GLN A 46 -3.89 -11.46 -28.94
C GLN A 46 -3.71 -10.69 -27.62
N PRO A 47 -4.07 -9.39 -27.59
CA PRO A 47 -4.13 -8.64 -26.35
C PRO A 47 -5.22 -9.23 -25.45
N ASN A 48 -4.93 -9.35 -24.16
CA ASN A 48 -5.85 -9.96 -23.20
C ASN A 48 -6.24 -8.94 -22.13
N GLY A 49 -6.87 -7.86 -22.57
CA GLY A 49 -7.34 -6.79 -21.69
C GLY A 49 -8.24 -7.28 -20.57
N MET A 50 -7.78 -7.24 -19.32
CA MET A 50 -8.50 -7.83 -18.20
C MET A 50 -8.31 -7.04 -16.91
N LEU A 51 -9.38 -6.96 -16.11
CA LEU A 51 -9.33 -6.50 -14.72
C LEU A 51 -9.58 -7.68 -13.77
N ILE A 52 -8.60 -7.96 -12.93
CA ILE A 52 -8.66 -9.00 -11.91
C ILE A 52 -8.80 -8.30 -10.55
N ARG A 53 -9.78 -8.71 -9.74
CA ARG A 53 -9.92 -8.22 -8.38
C ARG A 53 -9.54 -9.31 -7.40
N LEU A 54 -8.52 -9.05 -6.59
CA LEU A 54 -8.05 -9.93 -5.53
C LEU A 54 -8.47 -9.34 -4.19
N GLN A 55 -9.51 -9.89 -3.58
CA GLN A 55 -9.90 -9.58 -2.21
C GLN A 55 -9.13 -10.48 -1.22
N GLY A 56 -8.98 -10.02 0.02
CA GLY A 56 -8.25 -10.79 1.05
C GLY A 56 -6.83 -10.27 1.27
N PHE A 57 -6.59 -8.98 1.03
CA PHE A 57 -5.28 -8.36 1.24
C PHE A 57 -5.27 -7.46 2.48
N GLY A 58 -4.08 -7.22 3.01
CA GLY A 58 -3.86 -6.42 4.20
C GLY A 58 -4.27 -7.15 5.48
N THR A 59 -4.37 -6.40 6.57
CA THR A 59 -4.68 -6.94 7.89
C THR A 59 -6.11 -7.51 7.94
N GLY A 60 -6.30 -8.64 8.63
CA GLY A 60 -7.62 -9.20 8.88
C GLY A 60 -7.57 -10.24 9.99
N LEU A 61 -8.48 -10.13 10.96
CA LEU A 61 -8.46 -10.94 12.19
C LEU A 61 -8.85 -12.40 11.92
N PHE A 62 -9.99 -12.66 11.27
CA PHE A 62 -10.54 -14.02 11.16
C PHE A 62 -10.34 -14.69 9.80
N GLY A 63 -9.52 -14.11 8.92
CA GLY A 63 -9.24 -14.71 7.62
C GLY A 63 -8.28 -15.90 7.70
N GLY A 64 -7.36 -15.91 8.67
CA GLY A 64 -6.23 -16.84 8.67
C GLY A 64 -5.37 -16.70 7.41
N ASN A 65 -4.36 -17.57 7.25
CA ASN A 65 -3.35 -17.39 6.22
C ASN A 65 -3.89 -17.29 4.78
N PHE A 66 -4.85 -18.12 4.39
CA PHE A 66 -5.31 -18.18 2.98
C PHE A 66 -6.28 -17.06 2.57
N HIS A 67 -6.77 -16.26 3.52
CA HIS A 67 -7.63 -15.10 3.23
C HIS A 67 -6.98 -13.75 3.53
N THR A 68 -5.73 -13.73 4.02
CA THR A 68 -4.95 -12.51 4.32
C THR A 68 -3.47 -12.62 3.97
N HIS A 69 -3.06 -13.59 3.15
CA HIS A 69 -1.68 -14.08 3.02
C HIS A 69 -0.61 -13.00 2.76
N ASN A 70 -0.99 -11.87 2.16
CA ASN A 70 -0.11 -10.74 1.83
C ASN A 70 1.15 -11.14 1.07
N SER A 71 1.00 -12.10 0.15
CA SER A 71 2.02 -12.45 -0.84
C SER A 71 1.39 -12.34 -2.22
N LEU A 72 1.88 -11.39 -3.01
CA LEU A 72 1.39 -11.09 -4.35
C LEU A 72 2.36 -11.65 -5.40
N ASN A 73 1.85 -11.98 -6.58
CA ASN A 73 2.71 -12.36 -7.71
C ASN A 73 2.79 -11.19 -8.69
N PHE A 74 3.99 -10.94 -9.22
CA PHE A 74 4.27 -9.84 -10.13
C PHE A 74 4.89 -10.34 -11.45
N PRO A 75 4.18 -11.17 -12.26
CA PRO A 75 4.66 -11.52 -13.59
C PRO A 75 4.89 -10.28 -14.47
N PRO A 76 5.92 -10.29 -15.34
CA PRO A 76 6.06 -9.25 -16.36
C PRO A 76 4.79 -9.13 -17.21
N GLY A 77 4.32 -7.90 -17.43
CA GLY A 77 3.09 -7.62 -18.18
C GLY A 77 1.84 -7.39 -17.32
N LEU A 78 1.91 -7.66 -16.01
CA LEU A 78 0.82 -7.39 -15.06
C LEU A 78 1.00 -6.03 -14.39
N ASP A 79 -0.03 -5.20 -14.43
CA ASP A 79 -0.15 -4.05 -13.53
C ASP A 79 -0.80 -4.48 -12.22
N VAL A 80 -0.21 -4.10 -11.08
CA VAL A 80 -0.79 -4.39 -9.76
C VAL A 80 -1.04 -3.08 -9.04
N VAL A 81 -2.26 -2.88 -8.56
CA VAL A 81 -2.66 -1.67 -7.83
C VAL A 81 -3.32 -2.01 -6.50
N CYS A 82 -3.14 -1.16 -5.49
CA CYS A 82 -3.76 -1.30 -4.17
C CYS A 82 -4.13 0.08 -3.61
N TYR A 83 -5.42 0.41 -3.61
CA TYR A 83 -5.92 1.72 -3.19
C TYR A 83 -6.20 1.78 -1.69
N SER A 84 -5.96 2.94 -1.09
CA SER A 84 -6.06 3.17 0.36
C SER A 84 -7.41 3.74 0.82
N ASN A 85 -8.25 4.21 -0.11
CA ASN A 85 -9.55 4.81 0.17
C ASN A 85 -10.49 4.73 -1.05
N GLY A 86 -11.78 4.97 -0.81
CA GLY A 86 -12.81 4.84 -1.84
C GLY A 86 -12.72 5.87 -2.98
N SER A 87 -12.30 7.11 -2.68
CA SER A 87 -12.14 8.15 -3.71
C SER A 87 -11.06 7.77 -4.72
N ASP A 88 -9.90 7.35 -4.23
CA ASP A 88 -8.76 6.94 -5.06
C ASP A 88 -9.04 5.65 -5.80
N TYR A 89 -9.76 4.72 -5.16
CA TYR A 89 -10.27 3.52 -5.80
C TYR A 89 -11.10 3.87 -7.04
N VAL A 90 -12.07 4.80 -6.94
CA VAL A 90 -12.91 5.20 -8.07
C VAL A 90 -12.07 5.87 -9.18
N ARG A 91 -11.19 6.81 -8.82
CA ARG A 91 -10.31 7.51 -9.78
C ARG A 91 -9.39 6.54 -10.51
N GLY A 92 -8.78 5.60 -9.79
CA GLY A 92 -7.87 4.63 -10.35
C GLY A 92 -8.57 3.53 -11.15
N TRP A 93 -9.74 3.09 -10.70
CA TRP A 93 -10.56 2.11 -11.41
C TRP A 93 -10.93 2.57 -12.82
N ARG A 94 -11.28 3.86 -12.97
CA ARG A 94 -11.55 4.48 -14.28
C ARG A 94 -10.34 4.37 -15.21
N TYR A 95 -9.15 4.67 -14.71
CA TYR A 95 -7.91 4.53 -15.48
C TYR A 95 -7.64 3.07 -15.82
N ASN A 96 -7.79 2.15 -14.87
CA ASN A 96 -7.55 0.71 -15.10
C ASN A 96 -8.48 0.13 -16.17
N ILE A 97 -9.76 0.55 -16.22
CA ILE A 97 -10.67 0.18 -17.32
C ILE A 97 -10.11 0.62 -18.67
N GLN A 98 -9.53 1.82 -18.78
CA GLN A 98 -8.92 2.29 -20.02
C GLN A 98 -7.70 1.44 -20.39
N GLN A 99 -6.85 1.13 -19.41
CA GLN A 99 -5.68 0.26 -19.62
C GLN A 99 -6.08 -1.15 -20.07
N ALA A 100 -7.12 -1.73 -19.46
CA ALA A 100 -7.65 -3.02 -19.86
C ALA A 100 -8.25 -2.97 -21.28
N LYS A 101 -8.99 -1.92 -21.64
CA LYS A 101 -9.44 -1.72 -23.03
C LYS A 101 -8.28 -1.61 -24.02
N GLY A 102 -7.13 -1.08 -23.57
CA GLY A 102 -5.87 -1.05 -24.33
C GLY A 102 -5.11 -2.38 -24.36
N GLY A 103 -5.67 -3.47 -23.82
CA GLY A 103 -5.08 -4.81 -23.88
C GLY A 103 -4.20 -5.19 -22.69
N ARG A 104 -4.08 -4.35 -21.66
CA ARG A 104 -3.28 -4.63 -20.46
C ARG A 104 -4.06 -5.49 -19.48
N VAL A 105 -3.35 -6.33 -18.71
CA VAL A 105 -3.92 -7.02 -17.56
C VAL A 105 -3.60 -6.21 -16.31
N VAL A 106 -4.63 -5.85 -15.55
CA VAL A 106 -4.50 -5.11 -14.29
C VAL A 106 -5.14 -5.92 -13.16
N MET A 107 -4.41 -6.09 -12.07
CA MET A 107 -4.89 -6.68 -10.83
C MET A 107 -5.08 -5.58 -9.77
N SER A 108 -6.32 -5.35 -9.34
CA SER A 108 -6.63 -4.59 -8.13
C SER A 108 -6.59 -5.51 -6.93
N VAL A 109 -5.82 -5.12 -5.92
CA VAL A 109 -5.67 -5.85 -4.67
C VAL A 109 -6.41 -5.07 -3.59
N ASP A 110 -7.50 -5.65 -3.10
CA ASP A 110 -8.48 -4.97 -2.27
C ASP A 110 -8.28 -5.34 -0.78
N CYS A 111 -8.01 -4.33 0.06
CA CYS A 111 -7.75 -4.53 1.47
C CYS A 111 -9.03 -4.88 2.26
N THR A 112 -9.05 -6.04 2.92
CA THR A 112 -10.21 -6.51 3.69
C THR A 112 -10.56 -5.55 4.84
N LYS A 113 -9.56 -5.05 5.58
CA LYS A 113 -9.77 -4.09 6.68
C LYS A 113 -10.48 -2.83 6.18
N LEU A 114 -10.03 -2.26 5.07
CA LEU A 114 -10.62 -1.03 4.50
C LEU A 114 -12.07 -1.26 4.04
N LEU A 115 -12.36 -2.38 3.38
CA LEU A 115 -13.72 -2.73 2.96
C LEU A 115 -14.70 -2.89 4.13
N ASN A 116 -14.19 -3.30 5.30
CA ASN A 116 -15.00 -3.54 6.50
C ASN A 116 -15.06 -2.36 7.45
N GLN A 117 -14.25 -1.31 7.26
CA GLN A 117 -14.27 -0.12 8.13
C GLN A 117 -15.65 0.54 8.20
N ARG A 118 -16.45 0.44 7.15
CA ARG A 118 -17.86 0.89 7.12
C ARG A 118 -18.77 0.30 8.19
N HIS A 119 -18.40 -0.88 8.71
CA HIS A 119 -19.20 -1.63 9.68
C HIS A 119 -18.77 -1.37 11.13
N VAL A 120 -17.74 -0.56 11.36
CA VAL A 120 -17.12 -0.38 12.68
C VAL A 120 -17.85 0.68 13.53
N PHE A 121 -18.61 1.59 12.92
CA PHE A 121 -19.36 2.60 13.67
C PHE A 121 -20.77 2.10 14.00
N GLU A 122 -21.09 2.03 15.30
CA GLU A 122 -22.32 1.42 15.82
C GLU A 122 -23.59 2.24 15.51
N ASP A 123 -23.47 3.57 15.48
CA ASP A 123 -24.59 4.46 15.18
C ASP A 123 -24.99 4.36 13.71
N MET A 124 -26.22 3.90 13.45
CA MET A 124 -26.72 3.65 12.08
C MET A 124 -26.70 4.89 11.17
N GLY A 125 -26.77 6.11 11.75
CA GLY A 125 -26.66 7.37 11.00
C GLY A 125 -25.22 7.77 10.64
N SER A 126 -24.21 7.23 11.34
CA SER A 126 -22.80 7.62 11.24
C SER A 126 -21.87 6.54 10.67
N ARG A 127 -22.40 5.36 10.29
CA ARG A 127 -21.70 4.23 9.62
C ARG A 127 -20.74 4.62 8.48
N ASP A 128 -21.17 4.45 7.23
CA ASP A 128 -20.37 4.81 6.05
C ASP A 128 -20.13 6.32 6.03
N SER A 129 -21.07 7.12 6.54
CA SER A 129 -21.07 8.59 6.50
C SER A 129 -19.78 9.24 7.01
N LEU A 130 -19.10 8.62 7.98
CA LEU A 130 -17.82 9.11 8.50
C LEU A 130 -16.63 8.81 7.55
N LEU A 131 -16.77 7.84 6.67
CA LEU A 131 -15.72 7.42 5.73
C LEU A 131 -16.00 7.85 4.28
N LEU A 132 -17.18 8.45 4.03
CA LEU A 132 -17.55 9.00 2.73
C LEU A 132 -16.70 10.22 2.41
N LEU A 133 -15.82 10.07 1.42
CA LEU A 133 -15.21 11.20 0.74
C LEU A 133 -16.15 11.70 -0.36
N PRO A 134 -16.04 13.00 -0.75
CA PRO A 134 -16.73 13.49 -1.94
C PRO A 134 -16.45 12.58 -3.13
N HIS A 135 -17.51 12.17 -3.83
CA HIS A 135 -17.35 11.31 -4.98
C HIS A 135 -16.57 12.06 -6.07
N PRO A 136 -15.48 11.48 -6.62
CA PRO A 136 -14.70 12.14 -7.66
C PRO A 136 -15.55 12.50 -8.89
N THR A 137 -15.29 13.67 -9.48
CA THR A 137 -15.96 14.07 -10.72
C THR A 137 -15.64 13.07 -11.84
N PRO A 138 -16.51 12.86 -12.85
CA PRO A 138 -16.29 11.84 -13.88
C PRO A 138 -14.96 11.95 -14.66
N SER A 139 -14.40 13.15 -14.75
CA SER A 139 -13.13 13.45 -15.41
C SER A 139 -11.88 13.17 -14.57
N GLU A 140 -12.03 12.94 -13.26
CA GLU A 140 -10.90 12.65 -12.39
C GLU A 140 -10.44 11.19 -12.53
N TYR A 141 -9.13 11.05 -12.74
CA TYR A 141 -8.43 9.77 -12.77
C TYR A 141 -7.10 9.90 -12.01
N ILE A 142 -6.63 8.76 -11.49
CA ILE A 142 -5.24 8.58 -11.08
C ILE A 142 -4.66 7.45 -11.94
N THR A 143 -3.48 7.70 -12.49
CA THR A 143 -2.74 6.82 -13.36
C THR A 143 -1.79 5.94 -12.55
N LEU A 144 -1.12 5.00 -13.22
CA LEU A 144 -0.07 4.19 -12.59
C LEU A 144 1.22 4.96 -12.30
N GLU A 145 1.31 6.22 -12.75
CA GLU A 145 2.46 7.10 -12.48
C GLU A 145 2.25 7.98 -11.25
N ASP A 146 1.04 7.99 -10.70
CA ASP A 146 0.65 8.88 -9.62
C ASP A 146 0.98 8.33 -8.23
N VAL A 147 1.24 9.25 -7.32
CA VAL A 147 1.32 9.03 -5.87
C VAL A 147 0.43 10.06 -5.16
N ILE A 148 -0.10 9.71 -3.99
CA ILE A 148 -0.89 10.62 -3.16
C ILE A 148 -0.09 11.00 -1.92
N LEU A 149 -0.18 12.27 -1.54
CA LEU A 149 0.62 12.86 -0.47
C LEU A 149 -0.28 13.25 0.70
N TYR A 150 0.07 12.80 1.90
CA TYR A 150 -0.59 13.18 3.15
C TYR A 150 0.43 13.83 4.09
N PRO A 151 0.58 15.16 4.00
CA PRO A 151 1.49 15.90 4.85
C PRO A 151 0.91 16.11 6.26
N SER A 152 1.77 16.27 7.27
CA SER A 152 1.36 16.90 8.53
C SER A 152 1.02 18.39 8.31
N LYS A 153 -0.22 18.84 8.52
CA LYS A 153 -0.50 20.25 8.84
C LYS A 153 -0.57 20.41 10.35
N ARG A 154 0.13 21.44 10.84
CA ARG A 154 0.00 21.92 12.22
C ARG A 154 -1.39 22.54 12.39
N SER A 155 -2.17 22.09 13.36
CA SER A 155 -3.27 22.93 13.87
C SER A 155 -2.67 23.93 14.86
N SER A 156 -3.20 25.15 14.91
CA SER A 156 -2.77 26.21 15.83
C SER A 156 -3.11 25.93 17.32
N HIS A 157 -3.57 24.72 17.65
CA HIS A 157 -4.20 24.40 18.94
C HIS A 157 -3.69 23.10 19.59
N THR A 158 -2.45 22.68 19.36
CA THR A 158 -1.87 21.54 20.09
C THR A 158 -1.38 21.97 21.48
N GLN A 159 -2.04 21.47 22.53
CA GLN A 159 -1.64 21.61 23.94
C GLN A 159 -0.35 20.81 24.23
N SER A 160 0.46 21.29 25.18
CA SER A 160 1.66 20.62 25.67
C SER A 160 1.31 19.28 26.34
N VAL A 161 2.03 18.21 26.01
CA VAL A 161 1.81 16.86 26.57
C VAL A 161 3.08 16.40 27.31
N ASP A 162 2.91 15.80 28.49
CA ASP A 162 3.97 15.33 29.41
C ASP A 162 4.77 14.13 28.84
N GLU A 163 6.10 14.12 29.03
CA GLU A 163 7.03 13.07 28.58
C GLU A 163 6.68 11.67 29.13
N HIS A 164 6.11 11.58 30.33
CA HIS A 164 5.68 10.30 30.91
C HIS A 164 4.44 9.71 30.22
N PHE A 165 3.57 10.58 29.68
CA PHE A 165 2.43 10.17 28.85
C PHE A 165 2.92 9.70 27.47
N VAL A 166 3.97 10.31 26.93
CA VAL A 166 4.60 9.91 25.66
C VAL A 166 5.14 8.48 25.73
N GLU A 167 5.91 8.14 26.78
CA GLU A 167 6.39 6.76 26.96
C GLU A 167 5.22 5.78 27.15
N LYS A 168 4.16 6.19 27.86
CA LYS A 168 2.97 5.34 28.02
C LYS A 168 2.25 5.10 26.70
N VAL A 169 2.09 6.08 25.82
CA VAL A 169 1.40 5.86 24.54
C VAL A 169 2.27 5.13 23.50
N ILE A 170 3.59 5.34 23.52
CA ILE A 170 4.51 4.57 22.66
C ILE A 170 4.61 3.11 23.14
N CYS A 171 4.50 2.87 24.45
CA CYS A 171 4.65 1.54 25.07
C CYS A 171 3.33 0.85 25.46
N SER A 172 2.15 1.46 25.24
CA SER A 172 0.85 0.84 25.52
C SER A 172 -0.18 1.11 24.44
N ASP A 173 -1.15 0.19 24.30
CA ASP A 173 -2.27 0.19 23.36
C ASP A 173 -3.29 1.34 23.61
N VAL A 174 -2.85 2.59 23.76
CA VAL A 174 -3.77 3.72 23.81
C VAL A 174 -4.37 3.89 22.42
N SER A 175 -5.65 3.54 22.30
CA SER A 175 -6.41 3.71 21.06
C SER A 175 -6.60 5.20 20.78
N VAL A 176 -5.91 5.72 19.77
CA VAL A 176 -6.29 6.99 19.17
C VAL A 176 -7.69 6.80 18.62
N ASP A 177 -8.67 7.56 19.13
CA ASP A 177 -10.07 7.44 18.72
C ASP A 177 -10.17 7.55 17.19
N ASN A 178 -10.86 6.58 16.57
CA ASN A 178 -11.10 6.51 15.13
C ASN A 178 -11.76 7.80 14.62
N LYS A 179 -12.53 8.51 15.45
CA LYS A 179 -13.18 9.78 15.10
C LYS A 179 -12.18 10.91 14.82
N THR A 180 -11.14 11.03 15.66
CA THR A 180 -10.06 12.02 15.51
C THR A 180 -9.20 11.73 14.26
N ILE A 181 -9.07 10.46 13.89
CA ILE A 181 -8.38 10.02 12.67
C ILE A 181 -9.22 10.42 11.43
N VAL A 182 -10.53 10.18 11.48
CA VAL A 182 -11.48 10.48 10.39
C VAL A 182 -11.57 11.99 10.09
N GLU A 183 -11.65 12.84 11.12
CA GLU A 183 -11.70 14.30 10.92
C GLU A 183 -10.42 14.85 10.27
N ASN A 184 -9.27 14.21 10.51
CA ASN A 184 -8.02 14.48 9.81
C ASN A 184 -7.93 13.82 8.42
N HIS A 185 -8.75 12.81 8.12
CA HIS A 185 -8.88 12.22 6.78
C HIS A 185 -9.53 13.18 5.77
N ALA A 186 -10.49 14.00 6.21
CA ALA A 186 -11.28 14.88 5.35
C ALA A 186 -10.55 16.18 4.91
N SER A 187 -9.46 16.59 5.57
CA SER A 187 -8.88 17.95 5.44
C SER A 187 -7.67 18.08 4.49
N TYR A 188 -7.30 17.01 3.79
CA TYR A 188 -6.14 17.00 2.89
C TYR A 188 -6.56 16.69 1.45
N SER A 189 -6.91 17.75 0.73
CA SER A 189 -7.09 17.74 -0.72
C SER A 189 -5.79 17.30 -1.41
N SER A 190 -5.89 16.21 -2.17
CA SER A 190 -4.85 15.74 -3.10
C SER A 190 -4.59 16.81 -4.15
N ASN A 191 -3.31 17.02 -4.49
CA ASN A 191 -2.75 18.05 -5.40
C ASN A 191 -2.16 19.30 -4.70
N ALA A 192 -1.59 19.15 -3.49
CA ALA A 192 -0.63 20.15 -3.04
C ALA A 192 0.63 20.09 -3.93
N ASP A 193 0.97 21.22 -4.55
CA ASP A 193 2.16 21.35 -5.38
C ASP A 193 3.40 21.17 -4.50
N LEU A 194 4.20 20.12 -4.75
CA LEU A 194 5.35 19.70 -3.94
C LEU A 194 6.34 20.83 -3.68
N ARG A 195 6.48 21.74 -4.66
CA ARG A 195 7.30 22.94 -4.53
C ARG A 195 6.90 23.79 -3.33
N SER A 196 5.62 23.87 -2.99
CA SER A 196 5.16 24.63 -1.82
C SER A 196 5.59 24.01 -0.49
N TYR A 197 5.74 22.69 -0.42
CA TYR A 197 6.17 21.98 0.79
C TYR A 197 7.68 22.04 1.02
N PHE A 198 8.48 22.09 -0.07
CA PHE A 198 9.94 22.08 -0.01
C PHE A 198 10.59 23.46 -0.24
N ASN A 199 9.88 24.46 -0.77
CA ASN A 199 10.41 25.82 -0.98
C ASN A 199 10.39 26.71 0.28
N THR A 200 9.95 26.21 1.44
CA THR A 200 10.12 26.96 2.70
C THR A 200 11.57 26.84 3.15
N SER A 201 12.40 27.68 2.54
CA SER A 201 13.81 27.96 2.84
C SER A 201 14.10 28.43 4.28
N THR A 202 13.15 28.24 5.20
CA THR A 202 13.20 28.69 6.59
C THR A 202 13.14 27.56 7.63
N ASN A 203 12.79 26.32 7.26
CA ASN A 203 12.72 25.21 8.24
C ASN A 203 14.03 24.45 8.32
N SER A 204 14.70 24.53 9.47
CA SER A 204 16.05 23.99 9.71
C SER A 204 16.08 22.50 10.10
N LYS A 205 14.97 21.75 10.03
CA LYS A 205 14.87 20.42 10.65
C LYS A 205 14.38 19.29 9.72
N PRO A 206 14.67 18.01 10.06
CA PRO A 206 14.37 16.83 9.24
C PRO A 206 12.90 16.51 8.98
N TYR A 207 12.65 16.00 7.77
CA TYR A 207 11.45 15.40 7.23
C TYR A 207 11.60 13.88 7.16
N VAL A 208 10.61 13.15 7.67
CA VAL A 208 10.50 11.71 7.45
C VAL A 208 9.41 11.43 6.43
N CYS A 209 9.73 10.66 5.39
CA CYS A 209 8.78 10.21 4.38
C CYS A 209 8.46 8.73 4.56
N ILE A 210 7.19 8.40 4.76
CA ILE A 210 6.71 7.03 4.86
C ILE A 210 6.01 6.66 3.54
N VAL A 211 6.67 5.85 2.72
CA VAL A 211 6.14 5.31 1.47
C VAL A 211 5.39 4.03 1.77
N THR A 212 4.11 3.97 1.43
CA THR A 212 3.25 2.81 1.69
C THR A 212 2.06 2.75 0.72
N TYR A 213 1.13 1.83 0.93
CA TYR A 213 -0.02 1.59 0.06
C TYR A 213 -1.14 0.87 0.82
N GLY A 214 -2.35 0.86 0.25
CA GLY A 214 -3.49 0.14 0.82
C GLY A 214 -3.75 0.49 2.29
N VAL A 215 -3.89 -0.53 3.15
CA VAL A 215 -4.11 -0.34 4.60
C VAL A 215 -2.88 0.22 5.34
N GLY A 216 -1.70 0.17 4.73
CA GLY A 216 -0.50 0.79 5.31
C GLY A 216 -0.60 2.32 5.37
N VAL A 217 -1.39 2.93 4.48
CA VAL A 217 -1.62 4.38 4.46
C VAL A 217 -2.34 4.87 5.71
N PRO A 218 -3.55 4.38 6.08
CA PRO A 218 -4.18 4.79 7.33
C PRO A 218 -3.33 4.44 8.55
N LEU A 219 -2.57 3.35 8.54
CA LEU A 219 -1.64 3.00 9.62
C LEU A 219 -0.51 4.03 9.77
N ALA A 220 0.14 4.43 8.67
CA ALA A 220 1.16 5.48 8.65
C ALA A 220 0.58 6.85 9.02
N ARG A 221 -0.69 7.11 8.68
CA ARG A 221 -1.40 8.32 9.11
C ARG A 221 -1.74 8.33 10.60
N GLN A 222 -1.97 7.17 11.22
CA GLN A 222 -2.04 7.09 12.68
C GLN A 222 -0.70 7.45 13.32
N VAL A 223 0.41 7.01 12.74
CA VAL A 223 1.77 7.43 13.18
C VAL A 223 1.97 8.93 13.00
N LEU A 224 1.52 9.51 11.89
CA LEU A 224 1.53 10.96 11.67
C LEU A 224 0.78 11.71 12.77
N THR A 225 -0.45 11.29 13.06
CA THR A 225 -1.28 11.87 14.13
C THR A 225 -0.62 11.72 15.49
N LEU A 226 -0.07 10.54 15.78
CA LEU A 226 0.68 10.27 17.00
C LEU A 226 1.86 11.23 17.13
N PHE A 227 2.65 11.38 16.07
CA PHE A 227 3.79 12.29 16.03
C PHE A 227 3.41 13.78 16.11
N LEU A 228 2.18 14.14 15.74
CA LEU A 228 1.66 15.49 15.96
C LEU A 228 1.24 15.72 17.41
N PHE A 229 0.60 14.74 18.06
CA PHE A 229 0.10 14.87 19.43
C PHE A 229 1.17 14.70 20.51
N ILE A 230 2.06 13.73 20.35
CA ILE A 230 2.97 13.27 21.40
C ILE A 230 4.30 14.03 21.40
N ALA A 231 4.61 14.66 20.28
CA ALA A 231 5.95 14.46 19.75
C ALA A 231 6.62 15.76 19.30
N GLN A 232 5.92 16.88 19.32
CA GLN A 232 6.58 18.13 18.96
C GLN A 232 7.58 18.62 20.03
N GLU A 233 7.44 18.22 21.30
CA GLU A 233 8.52 18.43 22.26
C GLU A 233 9.50 17.25 22.28
N VAL A 234 9.03 16.01 22.45
CA VAL A 234 9.94 14.86 22.58
C VAL A 234 10.61 14.47 21.27
N LEU A 235 9.91 14.39 20.13
CA LEU A 235 10.59 14.08 18.85
C LEU A 235 11.46 15.22 18.38
N CYS A 236 11.02 16.49 18.46
CA CYS A 236 11.92 17.58 18.09
C CYS A 236 13.14 17.68 19.02
N LYS A 237 12.99 17.51 20.35
CA LYS A 237 14.11 17.60 21.31
C LYS A 237 15.01 16.36 21.29
N LYS A 238 14.46 15.16 21.16
CA LYS A 238 15.21 13.87 21.26
C LYS A 238 15.65 13.31 19.90
N TYR A 239 14.87 13.51 18.84
CA TYR A 239 15.09 12.88 17.53
C TYR A 239 15.16 13.88 16.36
N GLY A 240 14.95 15.18 16.59
CA GLY A 240 15.09 16.25 15.61
C GLY A 240 13.96 16.43 14.58
N TYR A 241 12.98 15.52 14.47
CA TYR A 241 11.96 15.56 13.39
C TYR A 241 10.94 16.68 13.56
N GLU A 242 10.64 17.40 12.47
CA GLU A 242 9.66 18.50 12.46
C GLU A 242 8.43 18.21 11.61
N ASN A 243 8.57 17.38 10.58
CA ASN A 243 7.50 17.06 9.63
C ASN A 243 7.54 15.59 9.23
N VAL A 244 6.36 15.00 9.09
CA VAL A 244 6.21 13.65 8.52
C VAL A 244 5.28 13.73 7.31
N LEU A 245 5.68 13.06 6.24
CA LEU A 245 4.93 12.97 5.00
C LEU A 245 4.63 11.51 4.72
N VAL A 246 3.35 11.16 4.59
CA VAL A 246 2.96 9.83 4.11
C VAL A 246 2.76 9.92 2.59
N ILE A 247 3.40 9.01 1.86
CA ILE A 247 3.32 8.89 0.41
C ILE A 247 2.61 7.58 0.10
N ASP A 248 1.37 7.67 -0.37
CA ASP A 248 0.62 6.53 -0.90
C ASP A 248 1.02 6.27 -2.35
N THR A 249 1.44 5.04 -2.61
CA THR A 249 1.92 4.56 -3.90
C THR A 249 1.02 3.42 -4.37
N PRO A 250 -0.14 3.72 -5.01
CA PRO A 250 -1.11 2.68 -5.34
C PRO A 250 -0.58 1.63 -6.30
N CYS A 251 0.32 1.98 -7.23
CA CYS A 251 0.91 1.03 -8.16
C CYS A 251 2.08 0.27 -7.52
N LEU A 252 2.00 -1.06 -7.50
CA LEU A 252 2.96 -1.96 -6.85
C LEU A 252 3.85 -2.71 -7.85
N SER A 253 3.41 -2.86 -9.10
CA SER A 253 4.16 -3.59 -10.14
C SER A 253 5.30 -2.78 -10.76
N LYS A 254 5.29 -1.46 -10.60
CA LYS A 254 6.32 -0.55 -11.10
C LYS A 254 6.45 0.67 -10.21
N ILE A 255 7.65 1.24 -10.15
CA ILE A 255 7.90 2.52 -9.47
C ILE A 255 7.19 3.63 -10.27
N PRO A 256 6.25 4.38 -9.67
CA PRO A 256 5.61 5.49 -10.38
C PRO A 256 6.60 6.62 -10.68
N ASN A 257 6.53 7.21 -11.86
CA ASN A 257 7.42 8.31 -12.24
C ASN A 257 7.30 9.52 -11.30
N LYS A 258 6.11 9.82 -10.76
CA LYS A 258 5.95 10.90 -9.79
C LYS A 258 6.65 10.63 -8.46
N LEU A 259 6.83 9.36 -8.08
CA LEU A 259 7.65 9.00 -6.91
C LEU A 259 9.14 9.30 -7.16
N LYS A 260 9.64 8.96 -8.35
CA LYS A 260 11.02 9.27 -8.75
C LYS A 260 11.26 10.78 -8.76
N GLN A 261 10.38 11.50 -9.46
CA GLN A 261 10.43 12.96 -9.55
C GLN A 261 10.37 13.62 -8.17
N LEU A 262 9.56 13.06 -7.25
CA LEU A 262 9.51 13.53 -5.86
C LEU A 262 10.88 13.44 -5.20
N PHE A 263 11.52 12.27 -5.19
CA PHE A 263 12.84 12.12 -4.57
C PHE A 263 13.93 12.93 -5.27
N GLU A 264 13.90 13.01 -6.59
CA GLU A 264 14.83 13.83 -7.37
C GLU A 264 14.66 15.33 -7.08
N SER A 265 13.42 15.80 -6.87
CA SER A 265 13.17 17.22 -6.57
C SER A 265 13.71 17.66 -5.20
N VAL A 266 13.84 16.72 -4.27
CA VAL A 266 14.40 16.94 -2.93
C VAL A 266 15.93 16.83 -2.94
N LYS A 267 16.52 16.25 -3.99
CA LYS A 267 17.98 16.19 -4.17
C LYS A 267 18.54 17.61 -4.31
N ASN A 268 19.34 18.03 -3.35
CA ASN A 268 19.96 19.37 -3.34
C ASN A 268 20.82 19.60 -4.60
N GLN A 269 20.36 20.48 -5.49
CA GLN A 269 21.05 20.81 -6.74
C GLN A 269 22.44 21.46 -6.53
N LYS A 270 22.74 21.98 -5.33
CA LYS A 270 23.92 22.81 -5.08
C LYS A 270 25.20 22.08 -4.68
N ALA A 271 25.18 20.78 -4.34
CA ALA A 271 26.39 20.14 -3.78
C ALA A 271 26.58 18.65 -4.09
N GLY A 272 25.68 17.98 -4.82
CA GLY A 272 25.80 16.54 -5.07
C GLY A 272 25.80 15.68 -3.79
N LYS A 273 25.30 16.25 -2.67
CA LYS A 273 25.19 15.62 -1.36
C LYS A 273 23.72 15.60 -0.93
N SER A 274 23.37 14.57 -0.18
CA SER A 274 22.08 14.43 0.50
C SER A 274 21.77 15.64 1.34
N ASP A 275 20.50 16.05 1.37
CA ASP A 275 20.03 16.81 2.50
C ASP A 275 19.88 15.81 3.66
N PRO A 276 20.72 15.85 4.71
CA PRO A 276 20.61 14.92 5.85
C PRO A 276 19.26 15.07 6.57
N ARG A 277 18.47 16.09 6.21
CA ARG A 277 17.12 16.32 6.69
C ARG A 277 16.08 15.42 6.03
N PHE A 278 16.38 14.60 5.02
CA PHE A 278 15.34 13.80 4.35
C PHE A 278 15.59 12.30 4.53
N GLN A 279 14.70 11.67 5.28
CA GLN A 279 14.75 10.24 5.58
C GLN A 279 13.56 9.52 4.97
N ILE A 280 13.77 8.30 4.49
CA ILE A 280 12.75 7.53 3.78
C ILE A 280 12.50 6.19 4.47
N MET A 281 11.25 5.92 4.79
CA MET A 281 10.80 4.61 5.23
C MET A 281 9.91 3.99 4.16
N PHE A 282 10.22 2.75 3.76
CA PHE A 282 9.33 1.90 2.97
C PHE A 282 8.55 0.99 3.93
N ALA A 283 7.24 1.19 4.04
CA ALA A 283 6.36 0.45 4.93
C ALA A 283 5.46 -0.48 4.12
N ASP A 284 5.83 -1.75 4.07
CA ASP A 284 5.27 -2.76 3.18
C ASP A 284 4.23 -3.66 3.88
N MET A 285 3.06 -3.81 3.27
CA MET A 285 2.01 -4.68 3.81
C MET A 285 2.23 -6.16 3.46
N CYS A 286 3.02 -6.42 2.42
CA CYS A 286 3.45 -7.76 2.05
C CYS A 286 4.54 -8.30 2.98
N LYS A 287 4.71 -9.61 2.89
CA LYS A 287 5.75 -10.34 3.64
C LYS A 287 7.14 -9.90 3.19
N GLU A 288 8.12 -9.83 4.10
CA GLU A 288 9.49 -9.36 3.83
C GLU A 288 10.11 -9.85 2.51
N MET A 289 9.98 -11.15 2.20
CA MET A 289 10.57 -11.72 0.97
C MET A 289 9.76 -11.41 -0.31
N ASN A 290 8.55 -10.88 -0.18
CA ASN A 290 7.64 -10.59 -1.28
C ASN A 290 7.11 -9.14 -1.24
N ALA A 291 7.85 -8.27 -0.56
CA ALA A 291 7.54 -6.86 -0.36
C ALA A 291 7.83 -6.06 -1.65
N PRO A 292 6.82 -5.53 -2.38
CA PRO A 292 7.04 -4.74 -3.58
C PRO A 292 7.87 -3.48 -3.33
N LEU A 293 7.75 -2.86 -2.16
CA LEU A 293 8.51 -1.65 -1.83
C LEU A 293 10.00 -1.92 -1.60
N ASN A 294 10.37 -3.14 -1.18
CA ASN A 294 11.78 -3.54 -1.15
C ASN A 294 12.38 -3.56 -2.57
N ASN A 295 11.61 -4.01 -3.56
CA ASN A 295 12.02 -3.94 -4.96
C ASN A 295 12.17 -2.48 -5.42
N PHE A 296 11.27 -1.59 -4.98
CA PHE A 296 11.35 -0.16 -5.29
C PHE A 296 12.63 0.45 -4.71
N ALA A 297 12.91 0.19 -3.43
CA ALA A 297 14.10 0.68 -2.75
C ALA A 297 15.39 0.25 -3.49
N VAL A 298 15.52 -1.04 -3.83
CA VAL A 298 16.69 -1.55 -4.57
C VAL A 298 16.83 -0.88 -5.95
N LYS A 299 15.75 -0.75 -6.71
CA LYS A 299 15.79 -0.11 -8.04
C LYS A 299 16.13 1.37 -7.94
N LEU A 300 15.51 2.11 -7.03
CA LEU A 300 15.81 3.53 -6.81
C LEU A 300 17.25 3.74 -6.32
N GLN A 301 17.80 2.80 -5.52
CA GLN A 301 19.21 2.80 -5.13
C GLN A 301 20.13 2.59 -6.33
N ASN A 302 19.81 1.63 -7.20
CA ASN A 302 20.57 1.35 -8.43
C ASN A 302 20.51 2.50 -9.44
N GLU A 303 19.41 3.24 -9.47
CA GLU A 303 19.25 4.47 -10.26
C GLU A 303 19.90 5.70 -9.59
N SER A 304 20.63 5.52 -8.49
CA SER A 304 21.29 6.60 -7.73
C SER A 304 20.34 7.69 -7.19
N ILE A 305 19.05 7.38 -7.11
CA ILE A 305 18.03 8.25 -6.50
C ILE A 305 18.14 8.15 -4.98
N LEU A 306 18.24 6.94 -4.42
CA LEU A 306 18.33 6.72 -2.96
C LEU A 306 19.72 6.88 -2.34
N GLN A 307 20.78 6.98 -3.15
CA GLN A 307 22.18 7.09 -2.64
C GLN A 307 22.42 8.29 -1.72
N HIS A 308 21.50 9.26 -1.75
CA HIS A 308 21.55 10.49 -0.97
C HIS A 308 20.43 10.57 0.07
N PHE A 309 19.87 9.45 0.48
CA PHE A 309 18.86 9.41 1.52
C PHE A 309 19.21 8.30 2.49
N GLU A 310 19.04 8.58 3.78
CA GLU A 310 19.01 7.52 4.78
C GLU A 310 17.63 6.86 4.67
N TRP A 311 17.63 5.54 4.44
CA TRP A 311 16.38 4.82 4.25
C TRP A 311 16.35 3.46 4.93
N LYS A 312 15.14 3.07 5.33
CA LYS A 312 14.85 1.75 5.92
C LYS A 312 13.57 1.18 5.34
N SER A 313 13.43 -0.13 5.44
CA SER A 313 12.21 -0.85 5.09
C SER A 313 11.69 -1.62 6.30
N ALA A 314 10.37 -1.62 6.48
CA ALA A 314 9.67 -2.55 7.36
C ALA A 314 8.58 -3.25 6.56
N ALA A 315 8.38 -4.53 6.81
CA ALA A 315 7.41 -5.35 6.11
C ALA A 315 6.73 -6.33 7.08
N ALA A 316 5.68 -7.01 6.63
CA ALA A 316 5.05 -8.03 7.44
C ALA A 316 5.99 -9.24 7.66
N LEU A 317 5.94 -9.83 8.86
CA LEU A 317 6.78 -10.97 9.22
C LEU A 317 6.67 -12.12 8.22
N GLN A 318 7.80 -12.74 7.85
CA GLN A 318 7.91 -13.87 6.93
C GLN A 318 7.38 -15.19 7.55
N THR A 319 6.12 -15.18 7.96
CA THR A 319 5.40 -16.32 8.56
C THR A 319 3.92 -16.29 8.16
N TYR A 320 3.23 -17.40 8.40
CA TYR A 320 1.79 -17.52 8.16
C TYR A 320 0.99 -16.59 9.06
N ASN A 321 -0.11 -16.05 8.54
CA ASN A 321 -1.00 -15.26 9.37
C ASN A 321 -1.81 -16.14 10.31
N LEU A 322 -1.63 -15.90 11.60
CA LEU A 322 -2.35 -16.60 12.66
C LEU A 322 -3.81 -16.16 12.66
N LEU A 323 -4.71 -17.12 12.88
CA LEU A 323 -6.12 -16.83 13.04
C LEU A 323 -6.34 -16.01 14.31
N GLY A 324 -7.11 -14.92 14.20
CA GLY A 324 -7.50 -14.04 15.30
C GLY A 324 -6.40 -13.10 15.81
N LYS A 325 -5.22 -13.04 15.17
CA LYS A 325 -4.09 -12.23 15.64
C LYS A 325 -3.52 -11.35 14.53
N GLU A 326 -3.14 -10.12 14.88
CA GLU A 326 -2.51 -9.17 13.94
C GLU A 326 -0.95 -9.19 13.99
N VAL A 327 -0.34 -10.03 14.84
CA VAL A 327 1.12 -10.05 15.11
C VAL A 327 2.02 -10.31 13.89
N SER A 328 1.49 -10.94 12.84
CA SER A 328 2.25 -11.27 11.63
C SER A 328 2.12 -10.23 10.52
N PHE A 329 1.40 -9.14 10.76
CA PHE A 329 1.22 -8.02 9.85
C PHE A 329 2.07 -6.84 10.29
N LEU A 330 2.40 -5.96 9.34
CA LEU A 330 3.01 -4.67 9.68
C LEU A 330 2.09 -3.91 10.64
N SER A 331 2.66 -3.52 11.77
CA SER A 331 2.00 -2.82 12.85
C SER A 331 2.41 -1.34 12.92
N ARG A 332 1.61 -0.54 13.63
CA ARG A 332 1.91 0.87 13.89
C ARG A 332 3.25 1.02 14.60
N ASP A 333 3.49 0.17 15.60
CA ASP A 333 4.66 0.29 16.46
C ASP A 333 5.94 -0.09 15.71
N GLU A 334 5.88 -1.05 14.78
CA GLU A 334 6.98 -1.33 13.85
C GLU A 334 7.30 -0.12 12.95
N ILE A 335 6.29 0.59 12.45
CA ILE A 335 6.49 1.83 11.68
C ILE A 335 7.19 2.88 12.54
N VAL A 336 6.69 3.13 13.76
CA VAL A 336 7.28 4.09 14.70
C VAL A 336 8.74 3.73 15.00
N ASN A 337 8.99 2.49 15.42
CA ASN A 337 10.33 2.02 15.78
C ASN A 337 11.29 2.09 14.59
N THR A 338 10.82 1.77 13.39
CA THR A 338 11.64 1.85 12.18
C THR A 338 12.02 3.30 11.88
N VAL A 339 11.05 4.22 11.88
CA VAL A 339 11.30 5.66 11.68
C VAL A 339 12.31 6.19 12.70
N LEU A 340 12.11 5.90 13.98
CA LEU A 340 13.01 6.35 15.05
C LEU A 340 14.42 5.77 14.96
N SER A 341 14.57 4.66 14.24
CA SER A 341 15.87 4.01 14.03
C SER A 341 16.63 4.50 12.80
N ILE A 342 16.03 5.34 11.94
CA ILE A 342 16.74 6.00 10.83
C ILE A 342 17.60 7.09 11.47
N LYS A 343 18.92 7.05 11.22
CA LYS A 343 19.89 7.96 11.85
C LYS A 343 20.31 9.05 10.90
#